data_AF-A0A260YY70-F1
#
_entry.id   AF-A0A260YY70-F1
#
_cell.length_a   1.000
_cell.length_b   1.000
_cell.length_c   1.000
_cell.angle_alpha   90.00
_cell.angle_beta   90.00
_cell.angle_gamma   90.00
#
_symmetry.space_group_name_H-M   'P 1'
#
loop_
_entity.id
_entity.type
_entity.pdbx_description
1 polymer ?
#
loop_
_entity_poly.entity_id
_entity_poly.type
_entity_poly.pdbx_seq_one_letter_code
_entity_poly.pdbx_strand_id
1 'polypeptide(L)'
;MSFKWNSFTFVNFTLCFEIRKSLDLRGLAPTFDGFSCGRNTFLPINEIRVSRNICEFTKMDQKNRRRELCKRLVVLDDGIFCNVSDLKCNFPTRHLTTKTMEQFPKTCSTVCSELLINEMCNLSEDQITSLFSNMKKLIGSVTVISTKYTSGKFLAGLESIECGRGENASVDSEITFVDNNEMLELGLLNLSIINCKGFTISGNKKLEKLNMPNVKNMSNPSDSTKKVDISISSDLPSFCISTQEMYNFMSIDTADNYLIFGNYCEPILDNKLCKQPTNGCTQLFGNIEIGPNFDVESMKAVETIFGNLVINGSDLTSLKCFENLKYVAELGNNPAIIIEGNEKLTNFNFPKLKKIHSGASNIMSFKRNTYLSYFNFTYCFEIRKSLDLRGLVPTIDDYICERLETQSQSLISKNQLKEEDNSASGWSLLMMVFSAMFLV
;
A
#
# COMPACT_ATOMS: atom_id res chain seq x y z
N MET A 1 -17.10 44.84 -9.44
CA MET A 1 -17.24 44.06 -8.20
C MET A 1 -16.03 43.14 -8.14
N SER A 2 -15.21 43.30 -7.10
CA SER A 2 -13.90 42.66 -6.95
C SER A 2 -14.05 41.18 -6.59
N PHE A 3 -13.29 40.31 -7.26
CA PHE A 3 -12.77 39.10 -6.64
C PHE A 3 -11.27 38.97 -6.95
N LYS A 4 -10.52 38.76 -5.85
CA LYS A 4 -9.07 38.70 -5.77
C LYS A 4 -8.51 37.47 -6.49
N TRP A 5 -7.32 37.65 -7.03
CA TRP A 5 -6.37 36.60 -7.40
C TRP A 5 -6.00 35.71 -6.21
N ASN A 6 -5.75 34.43 -6.48
CA ASN A 6 -4.74 33.65 -5.77
C ASN A 6 -3.93 32.80 -6.77
N SER A 7 -2.64 32.82 -6.51
CA SER A 7 -1.49 32.40 -7.30
C SER A 7 -1.36 30.87 -7.35
N PHE A 8 -1.07 30.30 -8.52
CA PHE A 8 -0.12 29.20 -8.79
C PHE A 8 -0.41 28.60 -10.19
N THR A 9 -0.04 29.33 -11.24
CA THR A 9 0.11 28.76 -12.58
C THR A 9 1.58 28.74 -12.92
N PHE A 10 2.24 27.61 -12.63
CA PHE A 10 3.51 27.30 -13.27
C PHE A 10 3.19 26.95 -14.74
N VAL A 11 3.42 27.91 -15.64
CA VAL A 11 3.37 27.66 -17.07
C VAL A 11 4.53 26.72 -17.41
N ASN A 12 4.21 25.46 -17.69
CA ASN A 12 5.19 24.44 -18.05
C ASN A 12 5.81 24.79 -19.42
N PHE A 13 7.06 25.27 -19.41
CA PHE A 13 7.82 25.64 -20.62
C PHE A 13 7.90 24.49 -21.64
N THR A 14 7.83 23.24 -21.18
CA THR A 14 7.85 22.03 -22.01
C THR A 14 6.61 21.94 -22.90
N LEU A 15 5.44 22.34 -22.39
CA LEU A 15 4.18 22.37 -23.15
C LEU A 15 4.21 23.47 -24.23
N CYS A 16 4.78 24.65 -23.92
CA CYS A 16 4.96 25.73 -24.92
C CYS A 16 5.89 25.28 -26.06
N PHE A 17 6.94 24.50 -25.74
CA PHE A 17 7.92 24.02 -26.71
C PHE A 17 7.38 22.93 -27.64
N GLU A 18 6.64 21.96 -27.10
CA GLU A 18 6.00 20.90 -27.88
C GLU A 18 4.89 21.43 -28.81
N ILE A 19 4.13 22.45 -28.36
CA ILE A 19 3.14 23.13 -29.21
C ILE A 19 3.82 23.86 -30.38
N ARG A 20 4.95 24.54 -30.14
CA ARG A 20 5.70 25.24 -31.19
C ARG A 20 6.26 24.28 -32.24
N LYS A 21 6.74 23.12 -31.80
CA LYS A 21 7.25 22.04 -32.65
C LYS A 21 6.13 21.38 -33.46
N SER A 22 4.97 21.16 -32.86
CA SER A 22 3.81 20.54 -33.51
C SER A 22 3.13 21.43 -34.56
N LEU A 23 3.31 22.75 -34.50
CA LEU A 23 2.63 23.71 -35.38
C LEU A 23 3.54 24.31 -36.48
N ASP A 24 4.81 23.89 -36.58
CA ASP A 24 5.85 24.41 -37.50
C ASP A 24 5.91 25.95 -37.58
N LEU A 25 5.76 26.61 -36.42
CA LEU A 25 5.79 28.07 -36.31
C LEU A 25 7.23 28.57 -36.26
N ARG A 26 7.88 28.62 -37.43
CA ARG A 26 9.20 29.23 -37.58
C ARG A 26 9.07 30.75 -37.51
N GLY A 27 9.65 31.35 -36.46
CA GLY A 27 9.76 32.80 -36.30
C GLY A 27 8.65 33.52 -35.52
N LEU A 28 7.55 32.85 -35.14
CA LEU A 28 6.48 33.45 -34.34
C LEU A 28 6.43 32.81 -32.95
N ALA A 29 6.54 33.63 -31.89
CA ALA A 29 6.39 33.18 -30.51
C ALA A 29 4.91 33.30 -30.11
N PRO A 30 4.23 32.22 -29.71
CA PRO A 30 2.89 32.32 -29.14
C PRO A 30 2.95 33.00 -27.77
N THR A 31 1.95 33.82 -27.47
CA THR A 31 1.77 34.44 -26.16
C THR A 31 0.64 33.74 -25.40
N PHE A 32 0.88 33.46 -24.12
CA PHE A 32 -0.14 32.97 -23.18
C PHE A 32 -0.23 33.98 -22.03
N ASP A 33 -1.43 34.51 -21.78
CA ASP A 33 -1.67 35.55 -20.77
C ASP A 33 -0.68 36.73 -20.81
N GLY A 34 -0.36 37.20 -22.03
CA GLY A 34 0.53 38.35 -22.23
C GLY A 34 2.03 38.06 -22.10
N PHE A 35 2.45 36.82 -21.82
CA PHE A 35 3.86 36.43 -21.80
C PHE A 35 4.30 35.79 -23.12
N SER A 36 5.37 36.30 -23.72
CA SER A 36 5.99 35.77 -24.95
C SER A 36 6.99 34.67 -24.61
N CYS A 37 6.86 33.48 -25.21
CA CYS A 37 7.85 32.40 -25.12
C CYS A 37 9.12 32.78 -25.93
N GLY A 38 9.95 33.67 -25.40
CA GLY A 38 11.25 34.10 -25.93
C GLY A 38 12.42 33.76 -25.00
N ARG A 39 13.62 33.51 -25.56
CA ARG A 39 14.83 33.20 -24.76
C ARG A 39 15.18 34.37 -23.85
N ASN A 40 15.36 34.06 -22.55
CA ASN A 40 16.03 34.83 -21.50
C ASN A 40 16.16 36.34 -21.75
N THR A 41 15.20 37.14 -21.28
CA THR A 41 15.43 38.48 -20.68
C THR A 41 14.08 39.11 -20.29
N PHE A 42 13.98 39.58 -19.05
CA PHE A 42 12.86 40.38 -18.56
C PHE A 42 12.98 41.82 -19.09
N LEU A 43 11.92 42.36 -19.69
CA LEU A 43 11.70 43.81 -19.81
C LEU A 43 10.20 44.11 -19.63
N PRO A 44 9.82 45.16 -18.88
CA PRO A 44 8.43 45.56 -18.73
C PRO A 44 8.03 46.49 -19.88
N ILE A 45 6.87 46.25 -20.50
CA ILE A 45 6.27 47.19 -21.44
C ILE A 45 4.89 47.59 -20.90
N ASN A 46 4.81 48.87 -20.54
CA ASN A 46 3.59 49.61 -20.22
C ASN A 46 2.76 49.87 -21.49
N GLU A 47 1.45 50.01 -21.27
CA GLU A 47 0.43 50.61 -22.14
C GLU A 47 0.13 49.95 -23.50
N ILE A 48 -0.95 49.14 -23.54
CA ILE A 48 -1.88 49.13 -24.70
C ILE A 48 -3.32 49.10 -24.20
N ARG A 49 -4.07 50.16 -24.54
CA ARG A 49 -5.53 50.28 -24.36
C ARG A 49 -6.26 49.25 -25.22
N VAL A 50 -7.15 48.47 -24.62
CA VAL A 50 -8.06 47.58 -25.34
C VAL A 50 -9.18 48.43 -25.97
N SER A 51 -9.17 48.52 -27.30
CA SER A 51 -10.33 49.00 -28.07
C SER A 51 -11.13 47.83 -28.61
N ARG A 52 -12.46 47.98 -28.58
CA ARG A 52 -13.46 47.02 -29.06
C ARG A 52 -13.36 46.83 -30.57
N ASN A 53 -13.56 45.58 -31.00
CA ASN A 53 -13.88 45.10 -32.35
C ASN A 53 -12.80 45.30 -33.43
N ILE A 54 -12.33 44.17 -33.98
CA ILE A 54 -12.29 43.81 -35.42
C ILE A 54 -11.23 42.72 -35.57
N CYS A 55 -11.69 41.51 -35.91
CA CYS A 55 -10.91 40.52 -36.63
C CYS A 55 -11.84 39.89 -37.66
N GLU A 56 -12.07 40.59 -38.76
CA GLU A 56 -12.31 39.94 -40.05
C GLU A 56 -10.94 39.58 -40.62
N PHE A 57 -10.73 38.33 -41.03
CA PHE A 57 -9.97 38.02 -42.25
C PHE A 57 -10.26 36.59 -42.75
N THR A 58 -10.04 36.47 -44.04
CA THR A 58 -10.50 35.51 -45.04
C THR A 58 -9.60 34.27 -45.15
N LYS A 59 -10.19 33.08 -45.01
CA LYS A 59 -10.03 31.87 -45.86
C LYS A 59 -10.65 30.65 -45.18
N MET A 60 -11.48 29.94 -45.92
CA MET A 60 -12.49 28.98 -45.45
C MET A 60 -11.92 27.61 -45.01
N ASP A 61 -10.60 27.42 -45.02
CA ASP A 61 -9.96 26.09 -44.86
C ASP A 61 -9.41 25.79 -43.45
N GLN A 62 -9.28 26.80 -42.58
CA GLN A 62 -8.78 26.61 -41.20
C GLN A 62 -9.89 26.44 -40.15
N LYS A 63 -11.16 26.68 -40.50
CA LYS A 63 -12.31 26.55 -39.59
C LYS A 63 -12.60 25.09 -39.24
N ASN A 64 -12.37 24.17 -40.17
CA ASN A 64 -12.56 22.73 -39.95
C ASN A 64 -11.42 22.12 -39.12
N ARG A 65 -10.15 22.46 -39.38
CA ARG A 65 -9.02 21.99 -38.55
C ARG A 65 -9.05 22.52 -37.11
N ARG A 66 -9.47 23.77 -36.89
CA ARG A 66 -9.60 24.33 -35.53
C ARG A 66 -10.79 23.76 -34.76
N ARG A 67 -11.91 23.45 -35.41
CA ARG A 67 -13.00 22.70 -34.76
C ARG A 67 -12.59 21.27 -34.44
N GLU A 68 -11.78 20.62 -35.27
CA GLU A 68 -11.27 19.27 -35.00
C GLU A 68 -10.24 19.27 -33.85
N LEU A 69 -9.39 20.29 -33.75
CA LEU A 69 -8.39 20.43 -32.68
C LEU A 69 -8.99 20.89 -31.35
N CYS A 70 -9.97 21.81 -31.36
CA CYS A 70 -10.71 22.17 -30.14
C CYS A 70 -11.75 21.11 -29.72
N LYS A 71 -12.24 20.27 -30.63
CA LYS A 71 -13.01 19.06 -30.26
C LYS A 71 -12.13 17.96 -29.63
N ARG A 72 -10.83 17.96 -29.92
CA ARG A 72 -9.85 16.99 -29.39
C ARG A 72 -9.32 17.36 -28.00
N LEU A 73 -9.53 18.60 -27.56
CA LEU A 73 -9.19 19.07 -26.22
C LEU A 73 -10.50 19.33 -25.45
N VAL A 74 -11.23 18.25 -25.17
CA VAL A 74 -12.10 18.26 -24.00
C VAL A 74 -11.17 18.06 -22.82
N VAL A 75 -10.80 19.17 -22.19
CA VAL A 75 -10.32 19.13 -20.81
C VAL A 75 -11.52 18.63 -20.00
N LEU A 76 -11.54 17.34 -19.71
CA LEU A 76 -12.37 16.81 -18.64
C LEU A 76 -11.78 17.39 -17.36
N ASP A 77 -12.57 18.17 -16.65
CA ASP A 77 -12.18 18.88 -15.43
C ASP A 77 -11.88 17.92 -14.26
N ASP A 78 -11.82 16.61 -14.49
CA ASP A 78 -11.54 15.59 -13.48
C ASP A 78 -10.56 14.55 -14.05
N GLY A 79 -9.27 14.81 -13.89
CA GLY A 79 -8.27 13.83 -13.42
C GLY A 79 -7.96 12.51 -14.14
N ILE A 80 -8.73 12.04 -15.13
CA ILE A 80 -8.52 10.73 -15.76
C ILE A 80 -7.96 10.92 -17.18
N PHE A 81 -6.70 10.54 -17.41
CA PHE A 81 -6.14 10.42 -18.76
C PHE A 81 -6.67 9.16 -19.45
N CYS A 82 -7.91 9.21 -19.93
CA CYS A 82 -8.41 8.26 -20.91
C CYS A 82 -7.98 8.69 -22.32
N ASN A 83 -7.46 7.75 -23.10
CA ASN A 83 -6.95 8.05 -24.43
C ASN A 83 -8.09 8.58 -25.31
N VAL A 84 -7.87 9.68 -26.02
CA VAL A 84 -8.89 10.44 -26.79
C VAL A 84 -9.58 9.57 -27.87
N SER A 85 -9.00 8.42 -28.21
CA SER A 85 -9.57 7.41 -29.12
C SER A 85 -10.79 6.65 -28.56
N ASP A 86 -11.04 6.66 -27.24
CA ASP A 86 -12.09 5.89 -26.57
C ASP A 86 -13.21 6.75 -25.95
N LEU A 87 -13.52 7.91 -26.55
CA LEU A 87 -14.65 8.75 -26.14
C LEU A 87 -15.99 7.98 -26.04
N LYS A 88 -16.15 6.87 -26.78
CA LYS A 88 -17.34 6.02 -26.74
C LYS A 88 -17.44 5.13 -25.50
N CYS A 89 -16.33 4.84 -24.84
CA CYS A 89 -16.25 3.98 -23.66
C CYS A 89 -16.01 4.78 -22.37
N ASN A 90 -16.26 6.09 -22.44
CA ASN A 90 -16.26 6.98 -21.29
C ASN A 90 -17.67 7.06 -20.70
N PHE A 91 -17.79 6.87 -19.39
CA PHE A 91 -18.99 7.23 -18.65
C PHE A 91 -18.74 8.59 -17.97
N PRO A 92 -19.28 9.69 -18.53
CA PRO A 92 -18.87 11.05 -18.18
C PRO A 92 -19.39 11.54 -16.83
N THR A 93 -20.23 10.75 -16.16
CA THR A 93 -20.77 11.06 -14.84
C THR A 93 -20.26 10.03 -13.86
N ARG A 94 -20.05 10.41 -12.59
CA ARG A 94 -19.70 9.43 -11.56
C ARG A 94 -20.88 8.67 -10.95
N HIS A 95 -22.07 9.27 -10.99
CA HIS A 95 -23.25 8.73 -10.32
C HIS A 95 -24.04 7.80 -11.23
N LEU A 96 -24.31 6.59 -10.75
CA LEU A 96 -25.17 5.61 -11.43
C LEU A 96 -26.61 5.73 -10.92
N THR A 97 -27.51 6.14 -11.79
CA THR A 97 -28.95 6.28 -11.52
C THR A 97 -29.75 5.90 -12.75
N THR A 98 -31.07 5.74 -12.63
CA THR A 98 -31.96 5.53 -13.78
C THR A 98 -31.87 6.64 -14.83
N LYS A 99 -31.42 7.84 -14.46
CA LYS A 99 -31.22 8.97 -15.40
C LYS A 99 -29.89 8.91 -16.14
N THR A 100 -28.86 8.33 -15.53
CA THR A 100 -27.50 8.31 -16.07
C THR A 100 -27.11 6.96 -16.67
N MET A 101 -27.81 5.87 -16.33
CA MET A 101 -27.47 4.52 -16.80
C MET A 101 -27.47 4.34 -18.32
N GLU A 102 -28.25 5.15 -19.06
CA GLU A 102 -28.25 5.12 -20.54
C GLU A 102 -26.99 5.74 -21.15
N GLN A 103 -26.22 6.52 -20.37
CA GLN A 103 -24.93 7.06 -20.79
C GLN A 103 -23.78 6.08 -20.52
N PHE A 104 -24.03 5.01 -19.75
CA PHE A 104 -22.99 4.01 -19.46
C PHE A 104 -22.69 3.21 -20.74
N PRO A 105 -21.41 2.98 -21.08
CA PRO A 105 -21.01 2.32 -22.31
C PRO A 105 -21.14 0.79 -22.23
N LYS A 106 -22.39 0.30 -22.30
CA LYS A 106 -22.77 -1.12 -22.11
C LYS A 106 -22.03 -2.12 -23.01
N THR A 107 -21.50 -1.71 -24.16
CA THR A 107 -20.80 -2.59 -25.11
C THR A 107 -19.29 -2.63 -24.92
N CYS A 108 -18.74 -1.80 -24.03
CA CYS A 108 -17.31 -1.64 -23.88
C CYS A 108 -16.72 -2.63 -22.87
N SER A 109 -15.62 -3.27 -23.26
CA SER A 109 -14.83 -4.12 -22.37
C SER A 109 -13.92 -3.34 -21.44
N THR A 110 -13.45 -2.18 -21.89
CA THR A 110 -12.66 -1.23 -21.10
C THR A 110 -13.51 0.02 -20.94
N VAL A 111 -13.81 0.39 -19.70
CA VAL A 111 -14.62 1.57 -19.38
C VAL A 111 -13.75 2.58 -18.65
N CYS A 112 -13.94 3.85 -19.01
CA CYS A 112 -13.33 5.00 -18.36
C CYS A 112 -14.35 5.68 -17.47
N SER A 113 -14.16 5.64 -16.14
CA SER A 113 -15.07 6.31 -15.20
C SER A 113 -14.56 6.28 -13.76
N GLU A 114 -14.91 7.31 -12.99
CA GLU A 114 -14.95 7.22 -11.52
C GLU A 114 -16.34 6.76 -11.10
N LEU A 115 -16.51 5.53 -10.66
CA LEU A 115 -17.81 4.99 -10.28
C LEU A 115 -18.12 5.29 -8.81
N LEU A 116 -19.18 6.07 -8.56
CA LEU A 116 -19.72 6.32 -7.23
C LEU A 116 -21.12 5.71 -7.12
N ILE A 117 -21.21 4.66 -6.32
CA ILE A 117 -22.43 3.92 -6.02
C ILE A 117 -22.74 4.15 -4.53
N ASN A 118 -23.74 5.00 -4.26
CA ASN A 118 -24.12 5.34 -2.89
C ASN A 118 -25.63 5.28 -2.66
N GLU A 119 -26.13 5.84 -1.56
CA GLU A 119 -27.56 5.86 -1.24
C GLU A 119 -28.44 6.56 -2.29
N MET A 120 -27.84 7.38 -3.18
CA MET A 120 -28.56 8.02 -4.30
C MET A 120 -28.71 7.10 -5.51
N CYS A 121 -27.99 5.97 -5.56
CA CYS A 121 -28.14 4.98 -6.61
C CYS A 121 -29.49 4.29 -6.48
N ASN A 122 -30.38 4.50 -7.47
CA ASN A 122 -31.72 3.94 -7.49
C ASN A 122 -31.85 2.73 -8.42
N LEU A 123 -30.72 2.11 -8.79
CA LEU A 123 -30.68 0.87 -9.57
C LEU A 123 -30.69 -0.33 -8.61
N SER A 124 -31.31 -1.43 -9.03
CA SER A 124 -31.17 -2.73 -8.34
C SER A 124 -29.83 -3.40 -8.66
N GLU A 125 -29.40 -4.37 -7.84
CA GLU A 125 -28.19 -5.16 -8.10
C GLU A 125 -28.23 -5.82 -9.49
N ASP A 126 -29.38 -6.35 -9.91
CA ASP A 126 -29.57 -6.97 -11.24
C ASP A 126 -29.39 -5.96 -12.39
N GLN A 127 -29.89 -4.74 -12.21
CA GLN A 127 -29.73 -3.67 -13.20
C GLN A 127 -28.27 -3.26 -13.33
N ILE A 128 -27.54 -3.11 -12.22
CA ILE A 128 -26.10 -2.76 -12.26
C ILE A 128 -25.28 -3.93 -12.81
N THR A 129 -25.58 -5.16 -12.40
CA THR A 129 -24.91 -6.36 -12.92
C THR A 129 -25.08 -6.45 -14.44
N SER A 130 -26.29 -6.21 -14.95
CA SER A 130 -26.56 -6.17 -16.39
C SER A 130 -25.85 -5.00 -17.08
N LEU A 131 -25.71 -3.87 -16.40
CA LEU A 131 -25.02 -2.70 -16.92
C LEU A 131 -23.51 -2.95 -17.09
N PHE A 132 -22.91 -3.66 -16.15
CA PHE A 132 -21.48 -3.94 -16.08
C PHE A 132 -21.07 -5.25 -16.76
N SER A 133 -22.01 -5.99 -17.36
CA SER A 133 -21.78 -7.36 -17.84
C SER A 133 -20.61 -7.52 -18.82
N ASN A 134 -20.33 -6.48 -19.62
CA ASN A 134 -19.21 -6.49 -20.58
C ASN A 134 -17.94 -5.85 -20.02
N MET A 135 -18.00 -5.12 -18.91
CA MET A 135 -16.87 -4.39 -18.35
C MET A 135 -15.88 -5.35 -17.69
N LYS A 136 -14.70 -5.46 -18.28
CA LYS A 136 -13.57 -6.27 -17.78
C LYS A 136 -12.44 -5.42 -17.23
N LYS A 137 -12.27 -4.21 -17.74
CA LYS A 137 -11.26 -3.26 -17.27
C LYS A 137 -11.92 -1.92 -16.95
N LEU A 138 -11.58 -1.36 -15.79
CA LEU A 138 -11.96 -0.01 -15.43
C LEU A 138 -10.71 0.88 -15.35
N ILE A 139 -10.74 2.01 -16.03
CA ILE A 139 -9.77 3.09 -15.87
C ILE A 139 -10.46 4.20 -15.07
N GLY A 140 -10.03 4.40 -13.82
CA GLY A 140 -10.67 5.25 -12.83
C GLY A 140 -10.81 4.54 -11.48
N SER A 141 -11.81 4.90 -10.68
CA SER A 141 -11.99 4.43 -9.30
C SER A 141 -13.36 3.78 -9.09
N VAL A 142 -13.51 3.03 -7.99
CA VAL A 142 -14.80 2.47 -7.55
C VAL A 142 -15.01 2.81 -6.09
N THR A 143 -16.09 3.52 -5.81
CA THR A 143 -16.55 3.80 -4.44
C THR A 143 -17.97 3.30 -4.28
N VAL A 144 -18.14 2.31 -3.41
CA VAL A 144 -19.44 1.76 -2.99
C VAL A 144 -19.65 2.10 -1.52
N ILE A 145 -20.56 3.01 -1.23
CA ILE A 145 -20.73 3.56 0.14
C ILE A 145 -22.19 3.65 0.55
N SER A 146 -22.51 3.28 1.79
CA SER A 146 -23.86 3.47 2.37
C SER A 146 -25.01 2.88 1.52
N THR A 147 -24.74 1.82 0.76
CA THR A 147 -25.77 1.18 -0.08
C THR A 147 -26.58 0.15 0.71
N LYS A 148 -27.72 -0.26 0.14
CA LYS A 148 -28.54 -1.38 0.63
C LYS A 148 -28.22 -2.70 -0.08
N TYR A 149 -27.13 -2.74 -0.85
CA TYR A 149 -26.74 -3.92 -1.59
C TYR A 149 -26.21 -4.99 -0.64
N THR A 150 -26.58 -6.23 -0.95
CA THR A 150 -26.16 -7.42 -0.25
C THR A 150 -24.86 -7.98 -0.81
N SER A 151 -24.44 -7.55 -2.01
CA SER A 151 -23.21 -8.01 -2.61
C SER A 151 -22.58 -6.99 -3.58
N GLY A 152 -21.25 -7.01 -3.68
CA GLY A 152 -20.49 -6.35 -4.75
C GLY A 152 -20.42 -7.13 -6.07
N LYS A 153 -21.10 -8.27 -6.20
CA LYS A 153 -21.09 -9.18 -7.36
C LYS A 153 -21.45 -8.54 -8.70
N PHE A 154 -22.08 -7.36 -8.70
CA PHE A 154 -22.24 -6.58 -9.91
C PHE A 154 -20.90 -6.22 -10.59
N LEU A 155 -19.77 -6.33 -9.87
CA LEU A 155 -18.40 -6.22 -10.40
C LEU A 155 -17.69 -7.57 -10.62
N ALA A 156 -18.39 -8.70 -10.56
CA ALA A 156 -17.76 -10.03 -10.68
C ALA A 156 -17.03 -10.25 -12.02
N GLY A 157 -17.45 -9.55 -13.08
CA GLY A 157 -16.81 -9.57 -14.40
C GLY A 157 -15.53 -8.73 -14.51
N LEU A 158 -15.24 -7.86 -13.54
CA LEU A 158 -14.07 -6.97 -13.56
C LEU A 158 -12.79 -7.79 -13.37
N GLU A 159 -11.87 -7.70 -14.33
CA GLU A 159 -10.59 -8.41 -14.36
C GLU A 159 -9.41 -7.53 -13.91
N SER A 160 -9.49 -6.21 -14.18
CA SER A 160 -8.46 -5.24 -13.81
C SER A 160 -9.01 -3.84 -13.57
N ILE A 161 -8.33 -3.07 -12.72
CA ILE A 161 -8.62 -1.66 -12.48
C ILE A 161 -7.33 -0.84 -12.46
N GLU A 162 -7.37 0.31 -13.12
CA GLU A 162 -6.29 1.29 -13.18
C GLU A 162 -6.81 2.63 -12.69
N CYS A 163 -6.54 2.95 -11.43
CA CYS A 163 -6.79 4.25 -10.86
C CYS A 163 -5.87 5.30 -11.51
N GLY A 164 -6.43 6.47 -11.82
CA GLY A 164 -5.81 7.48 -12.68
C GLY A 164 -4.41 7.94 -12.24
N ARG A 165 -3.61 8.37 -13.23
CA ARG A 165 -2.26 8.89 -13.08
C ARG A 165 -2.27 10.38 -13.47
N GLY A 166 -2.28 11.28 -12.49
CA GLY A 166 -2.23 12.71 -12.76
C GLY A 166 -2.23 13.56 -11.50
N GLU A 167 -1.66 14.76 -11.58
CA GLU A 167 -1.70 15.77 -10.50
C GLU A 167 -3.14 16.24 -10.17
N ASN A 168 -4.08 15.99 -11.09
CA ASN A 168 -5.52 16.27 -10.95
C ASN A 168 -6.39 15.00 -10.85
N ALA A 169 -5.81 13.79 -10.92
CA ALA A 169 -6.56 12.58 -10.53
C ALA A 169 -7.04 12.80 -9.10
N SER A 170 -8.29 12.46 -8.80
CA SER A 170 -8.79 12.55 -7.41
C SER A 170 -7.72 11.95 -6.51
N VAL A 171 -7.23 12.75 -5.55
CA VAL A 171 -6.03 12.42 -4.75
C VAL A 171 -6.21 11.05 -4.05
N ASP A 172 -7.46 10.61 -3.96
CA ASP A 172 -7.97 9.40 -3.31
C ASP A 172 -8.53 8.37 -4.31
N SER A 173 -8.05 8.32 -5.57
CA SER A 173 -8.46 7.28 -6.52
C SER A 173 -8.04 5.88 -6.03
N GLU A 174 -9.01 5.20 -5.41
CA GLU A 174 -8.88 3.89 -4.75
C GLU A 174 -10.09 3.00 -5.09
N ILE A 175 -10.04 1.76 -4.61
CA ILE A 175 -11.23 0.90 -4.53
C ILE A 175 -11.74 0.96 -3.09
N THR A 176 -13.00 1.33 -2.91
CA THR A 176 -13.58 1.59 -1.60
C THR A 176 -14.95 0.94 -1.45
N PHE A 177 -15.11 0.14 -0.39
CA PHE A 177 -16.39 -0.46 0.04
C PHE A 177 -16.63 -0.13 1.51
N VAL A 178 -17.39 0.93 1.78
CA VAL A 178 -17.52 1.50 3.13
C VAL A 178 -18.97 1.62 3.57
N ASP A 179 -19.26 1.32 4.84
CA ASP A 179 -20.58 1.54 5.46
C ASP A 179 -21.78 0.85 4.74
N ASN A 180 -21.53 -0.22 3.96
CA ASN A 180 -22.59 -0.99 3.30
C ASN A 180 -23.13 -2.05 4.27
N ASN A 181 -24.00 -1.61 5.18
CA ASN A 181 -24.49 -2.42 6.32
C ASN A 181 -25.15 -3.74 5.94
N GLU A 182 -25.70 -3.86 4.72
CA GLU A 182 -26.37 -5.07 4.25
C GLU A 182 -25.47 -6.00 3.43
N MET A 183 -24.24 -5.56 3.11
CA MET A 183 -23.33 -6.30 2.25
C MET A 183 -22.76 -7.53 2.96
N LEU A 184 -22.95 -8.70 2.35
CA LEU A 184 -22.51 -10.01 2.83
C LEU A 184 -21.17 -10.43 2.23
N GLU A 185 -20.90 -10.03 0.99
CA GLU A 185 -19.64 -10.32 0.29
C GLU A 185 -19.30 -9.26 -0.75
N LEU A 186 -18.01 -9.07 -1.05
CA LEU A 186 -17.63 -8.24 -2.19
C LEU A 186 -17.81 -8.96 -3.52
N GLY A 187 -17.31 -10.20 -3.65
CA GLY A 187 -17.54 -11.03 -4.84
C GLY A 187 -16.88 -10.52 -6.12
N LEU A 188 -15.71 -9.89 -6.02
CA LEU A 188 -14.89 -9.49 -7.19
C LEU A 188 -14.10 -10.71 -7.70
N LEU A 189 -14.85 -11.70 -8.20
CA LEU A 189 -14.33 -13.04 -8.48
C LEU A 189 -13.22 -13.05 -9.53
N ASN A 190 -13.29 -12.20 -10.56
CA ASN A 190 -12.32 -12.19 -11.66
C ASN A 190 -11.20 -11.16 -11.47
N LEU A 191 -11.25 -10.32 -10.44
CA LEU A 191 -10.29 -9.23 -10.28
C LEU A 191 -8.90 -9.79 -9.99
N SER A 192 -7.95 -9.45 -10.87
CA SER A 192 -6.60 -10.01 -10.84
C SER A 192 -5.49 -8.95 -10.75
N ILE A 193 -5.77 -7.74 -11.25
CA ILE A 193 -4.80 -6.64 -11.31
C ILE A 193 -5.44 -5.39 -10.69
N ILE A 194 -4.79 -4.84 -9.67
CA ILE A 194 -5.17 -3.59 -9.02
C ILE A 194 -4.03 -2.59 -9.17
N ASN A 195 -4.21 -1.58 -10.01
CA ASN A 195 -3.26 -0.48 -10.12
C ASN A 195 -3.86 0.77 -9.49
N CYS A 196 -3.85 0.83 -8.16
CA CYS A 196 -4.48 1.88 -7.35
C CYS A 196 -3.61 2.27 -6.17
N LYS A 197 -3.85 3.45 -5.59
CA LYS A 197 -3.07 3.89 -4.41
C LYS A 197 -3.44 3.07 -3.17
N GLY A 198 -4.72 2.73 -3.03
CA GLY A 198 -5.25 1.97 -1.91
C GLY A 198 -6.45 1.10 -2.27
N PHE A 199 -6.75 0.20 -1.34
CA PHE A 199 -7.87 -0.73 -1.36
C PHE A 199 -8.49 -0.79 0.04
N THR A 200 -9.69 -0.22 0.19
CA THR A 200 -10.29 0.06 1.49
C THR A 200 -11.66 -0.61 1.66
N ILE A 201 -11.81 -1.39 2.73
CA ILE A 201 -13.05 -2.03 3.17
C ILE A 201 -13.21 -1.76 4.66
N SER A 202 -14.28 -1.07 5.06
CA SER A 202 -14.54 -0.76 6.47
C SER A 202 -16.02 -0.45 6.74
N GLY A 203 -16.46 -0.56 8.01
CA GLY A 203 -17.82 -0.20 8.43
C GLY A 203 -18.95 -1.09 7.88
N ASN A 204 -18.62 -2.19 7.20
CA ASN A 204 -19.62 -3.11 6.66
C ASN A 204 -20.07 -4.09 7.76
N LYS A 205 -21.30 -3.91 8.27
CA LYS A 205 -21.84 -4.62 9.45
C LYS A 205 -22.14 -6.10 9.27
N LYS A 206 -22.39 -6.54 8.04
CA LYS A 206 -22.76 -7.94 7.73
C LYS A 206 -21.78 -8.61 6.78
N LEU A 207 -20.63 -8.00 6.51
CA LEU A 207 -19.67 -8.55 5.55
C LEU A 207 -19.07 -9.83 6.13
N GLU A 208 -19.36 -10.97 5.52
CA GLU A 208 -18.91 -12.28 5.98
C GLU A 208 -17.57 -12.66 5.35
N LYS A 209 -17.31 -12.24 4.11
CA LYS A 209 -16.13 -12.64 3.33
C LYS A 209 -15.84 -11.69 2.18
N LEU A 210 -14.60 -11.71 1.69
CA LEU A 210 -14.19 -10.92 0.52
C LEU A 210 -14.67 -11.56 -0.79
N ASN A 211 -14.38 -12.84 -1.00
CA ASN A 211 -14.58 -13.54 -2.26
C ASN A 211 -13.80 -12.90 -3.43
N MET A 212 -12.48 -12.77 -3.26
CA MET A 212 -11.53 -12.18 -4.22
C MET A 212 -10.32 -13.10 -4.48
N PRO A 213 -10.53 -14.33 -4.98
CA PRO A 213 -9.48 -15.36 -5.01
C PRO A 213 -8.36 -15.12 -6.03
N ASN A 214 -8.55 -14.20 -6.99
CA ASN A 214 -7.73 -14.10 -8.19
C ASN A 214 -6.75 -12.93 -8.22
N VAL A 215 -6.70 -12.10 -7.17
CA VAL A 215 -5.78 -10.95 -7.09
C VAL A 215 -4.33 -11.45 -7.12
N LYS A 216 -3.57 -11.00 -8.11
CA LYS A 216 -2.17 -11.44 -8.34
C LYS A 216 -1.18 -10.29 -8.42
N ASN A 217 -1.64 -9.09 -8.76
CA ASN A 217 -0.79 -7.92 -8.91
C ASN A 217 -1.44 -6.71 -8.27
N MET A 218 -0.65 -5.97 -7.50
CA MET A 218 -1.01 -4.64 -7.01
C MET A 218 0.11 -3.65 -7.37
N SER A 219 -0.23 -2.45 -7.81
CA SER A 219 0.77 -1.40 -8.05
C SER A 219 0.21 -0.03 -7.74
N ASN A 220 1.07 0.87 -7.24
CA ASN A 220 0.68 2.24 -7.01
C ASN A 220 0.91 3.08 -8.29
N PRO A 221 -0.13 3.69 -8.88
CA PRO A 221 0.03 4.44 -10.12
C PRO A 221 0.84 5.72 -9.91
N SER A 222 0.86 6.29 -8.70
CA SER A 222 1.58 7.53 -8.42
C SER A 222 3.09 7.34 -8.47
N ASP A 223 3.56 6.19 -7.98
CA ASP A 223 4.98 5.91 -7.80
C ASP A 223 5.18 4.40 -7.72
N SER A 224 5.96 3.83 -8.64
CA SER A 224 6.24 2.39 -8.68
C SER A 224 7.03 1.87 -7.49
N THR A 225 7.63 2.76 -6.69
CA THR A 225 8.35 2.40 -5.45
C THR A 225 7.44 2.39 -4.22
N LYS A 226 6.23 2.97 -4.32
CA LYS A 226 5.24 2.94 -3.25
C LYS A 226 4.43 1.66 -3.31
N LYS A 227 4.06 1.19 -2.12
CA LYS A 227 3.12 0.08 -1.97
C LYS A 227 1.68 0.57 -2.18
N VAL A 228 0.78 -0.38 -2.41
CA VAL A 228 -0.67 -0.18 -2.37
C VAL A 228 -1.11 -0.38 -0.93
N ASP A 229 -1.77 0.63 -0.37
CA ASP A 229 -2.26 0.59 1.00
C ASP A 229 -3.52 -0.29 1.05
N ILE A 230 -3.47 -1.41 1.78
CA ILE A 230 -4.62 -2.29 1.95
C ILE A 230 -5.18 -2.10 3.37
N SER A 231 -6.44 -1.70 3.44
CA SER A 231 -7.21 -1.62 4.68
C SER A 231 -8.47 -2.46 4.58
N ILE A 232 -8.53 -3.56 5.33
CA ILE A 232 -9.65 -4.51 5.32
C ILE A 232 -10.11 -4.74 6.74
N SER A 233 -11.38 -4.40 6.98
CA SER A 233 -12.06 -4.68 8.24
C SER A 233 -13.55 -4.85 7.99
N SER A 234 -14.21 -5.59 8.86
CA SER A 234 -15.66 -5.67 8.96
C SER A 234 -16.06 -5.52 10.42
N ASP A 235 -17.25 -4.96 10.66
CA ASP A 235 -17.81 -4.90 12.01
C ASP A 235 -18.44 -6.24 12.42
N LEU A 236 -18.53 -7.22 11.50
CA LEU A 236 -19.02 -8.56 11.78
C LEU A 236 -17.91 -9.42 12.40
N PRO A 237 -18.05 -9.92 13.64
CA PRO A 237 -17.00 -10.71 14.28
C PRO A 237 -16.66 -12.02 13.57
N SER A 238 -17.61 -12.59 12.83
CA SER A 238 -17.42 -13.81 12.03
C SER A 238 -16.85 -13.55 10.63
N PHE A 239 -16.55 -12.29 10.28
CA PHE A 239 -15.87 -11.97 9.03
C PHE A 239 -14.58 -12.77 8.91
N CYS A 240 -14.41 -13.41 7.75
CA CYS A 240 -13.28 -14.26 7.50
C CYS A 240 -12.63 -14.00 6.13
N ILE A 241 -11.32 -14.22 6.08
CA ILE A 241 -10.46 -14.15 4.91
C ILE A 241 -10.00 -15.57 4.61
N SER A 242 -10.08 -16.00 3.36
CA SER A 242 -9.58 -17.33 2.99
C SER A 242 -8.04 -17.35 3.00
N THR A 243 -7.46 -18.54 3.20
CA THR A 243 -6.00 -18.74 3.11
C THR A 243 -5.46 -18.36 1.72
N GLN A 244 -6.25 -18.57 0.66
CA GLN A 244 -5.88 -18.17 -0.70
C GLN A 244 -5.82 -16.64 -0.86
N GLU A 245 -6.80 -15.90 -0.34
CA GLU A 245 -6.79 -14.43 -0.38
C GLU A 245 -5.62 -13.87 0.41
N MET A 246 -5.39 -14.38 1.62
CA MET A 246 -4.26 -13.93 2.45
C MET A 246 -2.92 -14.25 1.79
N TYR A 247 -2.76 -15.44 1.20
CA TYR A 247 -1.55 -15.79 0.45
C TYR A 247 -1.28 -14.80 -0.68
N ASN A 248 -2.31 -14.45 -1.44
CA ASN A 248 -2.20 -13.48 -2.52
C ASN A 248 -1.67 -12.13 -1.98
N PHE A 249 -2.26 -11.57 -0.93
CA PHE A 249 -1.80 -10.31 -0.33
C PHE A 249 -0.37 -10.40 0.24
N MET A 250 -0.01 -11.53 0.86
CA MET A 250 1.35 -11.75 1.39
C MET A 250 2.39 -11.84 0.26
N SER A 251 2.04 -12.49 -0.85
CA SER A 251 2.95 -12.78 -1.97
C SER A 251 3.26 -11.59 -2.87
N ILE A 252 2.42 -10.55 -2.82
CA ILE A 252 2.60 -9.33 -3.62
C ILE A 252 3.52 -8.37 -2.85
N ASP A 253 4.75 -8.20 -3.32
CA ASP A 253 5.76 -7.36 -2.64
C ASP A 253 5.35 -5.88 -2.56
N THR A 254 4.56 -5.42 -3.52
CA THR A 254 4.01 -4.06 -3.62
C THR A 254 2.71 -3.85 -2.84
N ALA A 255 2.22 -4.85 -2.10
CA ALA A 255 1.06 -4.73 -1.23
C ALA A 255 1.48 -4.44 0.21
N ASP A 256 0.92 -3.37 0.79
CA ASP A 256 1.01 -3.09 2.23
C ASP A 256 -0.20 -3.72 2.93
N ASN A 257 0.06 -4.81 3.64
CA ASN A 257 -0.92 -5.67 4.28
C ASN A 257 -1.00 -5.44 5.79
N TYR A 258 -0.57 -4.28 6.28
CA TYR A 258 -0.59 -3.97 7.71
C TYR A 258 -2.02 -3.95 8.28
N LEU A 259 -2.98 -3.34 7.58
CA LEU A 259 -4.33 -3.07 8.09
C LEU A 259 -5.35 -4.13 7.61
N ILE A 260 -5.02 -5.42 7.73
CA ILE A 260 -5.95 -6.51 7.42
C ILE A 260 -6.42 -7.12 8.73
N PHE A 261 -7.71 -7.02 9.03
CA PHE A 261 -8.31 -7.52 10.27
C PHE A 261 -9.46 -8.47 9.97
N GLY A 262 -9.51 -9.60 10.69
CA GLY A 262 -10.57 -10.60 10.54
C GLY A 262 -10.16 -11.94 11.13
N ASN A 263 -10.84 -13.01 10.72
CA ASN A 263 -10.44 -14.39 11.02
C ASN A 263 -10.09 -15.13 9.74
N TYR A 264 -9.53 -16.34 9.85
CA TYR A 264 -9.48 -17.22 8.69
C TYR A 264 -10.81 -17.95 8.49
N CYS A 265 -11.24 -18.08 7.23
CA CYS A 265 -12.33 -19.00 6.90
C CYS A 265 -11.83 -20.44 7.10
N GLU A 266 -12.67 -21.36 7.58
CA GLU A 266 -12.27 -22.77 7.68
C GLU A 266 -11.91 -23.30 6.29
N PRO A 267 -10.65 -23.71 6.06
CA PRO A 267 -10.19 -24.09 4.74
C PRO A 267 -10.53 -25.55 4.44
N ILE A 268 -10.58 -25.87 3.15
CA ILE A 268 -10.51 -27.26 2.70
C ILE A 268 -9.03 -27.66 2.74
N LEU A 269 -8.69 -28.62 3.60
CA LEU A 269 -7.34 -29.16 3.69
C LEU A 269 -7.05 -30.07 2.50
N ASP A 270 -5.81 -30.02 2.02
CA ASP A 270 -5.31 -30.87 0.96
C ASP A 270 -3.83 -31.24 1.22
N ASN A 271 -3.15 -31.83 0.24
CA ASN A 271 -1.75 -32.21 0.40
C ASN A 271 -0.80 -31.01 0.55
N LYS A 272 -1.25 -29.81 0.14
CA LYS A 272 -0.47 -28.57 0.18
C LYS A 272 -0.72 -27.80 1.49
N LEU A 273 -1.97 -27.70 1.91
CA LEU A 273 -2.45 -26.98 3.09
C LEU A 273 -2.86 -27.96 4.21
N CYS A 274 -2.06 -28.02 5.27
CA CYS A 274 -2.23 -29.01 6.34
C CYS A 274 -2.27 -28.35 7.72
N LYS A 275 -2.75 -29.08 8.73
CA LYS A 275 -2.70 -28.62 10.14
C LYS A 275 -1.37 -28.92 10.82
N GLN A 276 -0.56 -29.82 10.25
CA GLN A 276 0.72 -30.27 10.78
C GLN A 276 1.72 -30.42 9.64
N PRO A 277 3.02 -30.20 9.89
CA PRO A 277 4.05 -30.35 8.86
C PRO A 277 4.27 -31.82 8.55
N THR A 278 3.68 -32.30 7.47
CA THR A 278 3.87 -33.65 6.93
C THR A 278 4.51 -33.57 5.54
N ASN A 279 5.04 -34.69 5.04
CA ASN A 279 5.62 -34.74 3.69
C ASN A 279 4.64 -34.23 2.63
N GLY A 280 5.11 -33.32 1.77
CA GLY A 280 4.30 -32.65 0.73
C GLY A 280 3.61 -31.36 1.19
N CYS A 281 3.56 -31.10 2.49
CA CYS A 281 2.93 -29.89 3.03
C CYS A 281 3.81 -28.66 2.82
N THR A 282 3.28 -27.64 2.15
CA THR A 282 3.99 -26.36 1.94
C THR A 282 3.30 -25.19 2.64
N GLN A 283 2.07 -25.39 3.13
CA GLN A 283 1.30 -24.38 3.84
C GLN A 283 0.69 -25.00 5.09
N LEU A 284 0.80 -24.30 6.22
CA LEU A 284 0.21 -24.72 7.47
C LEU A 284 -0.97 -23.83 7.85
N PHE A 285 -2.05 -24.44 8.33
CA PHE A 285 -3.22 -23.76 8.86
C PHE A 285 -3.31 -23.98 10.37
N GLY A 286 -3.36 -22.87 11.11
CA GLY A 286 -3.39 -22.85 12.57
C GLY A 286 -2.05 -22.45 13.18
N ASN A 287 -2.06 -22.40 14.51
CA ASN A 287 -0.93 -22.02 15.33
C ASN A 287 0.07 -23.17 15.46
N ILE A 288 1.33 -22.91 15.17
CA ILE A 288 2.40 -23.92 15.13
C ILE A 288 3.34 -23.72 16.31
N GLU A 289 3.47 -24.75 17.15
CA GLU A 289 4.37 -24.75 18.31
C GLU A 289 5.54 -25.72 18.11
N ILE A 290 6.76 -25.22 18.29
CA ILE A 290 8.01 -25.98 18.19
C ILE A 290 8.65 -25.97 19.57
N GLY A 291 8.61 -27.13 20.22
CA GLY A 291 9.17 -27.36 21.54
C GLY A 291 10.39 -28.27 21.55
N PRO A 292 10.76 -28.80 22.73
CA PRO A 292 11.75 -29.87 22.85
C PRO A 292 11.38 -31.08 22.00
N ASN A 293 12.36 -31.70 21.34
CA ASN A 293 12.19 -32.92 20.51
C ASN A 293 11.29 -32.78 19.27
N PHE A 294 10.91 -31.56 18.87
CA PHE A 294 10.14 -31.37 17.63
C PHE A 294 10.94 -31.86 16.40
N ASP A 295 10.28 -32.54 15.46
CA ASP A 295 10.90 -32.97 14.21
C ASP A 295 11.07 -31.78 13.25
N VAL A 296 12.23 -31.13 13.34
CA VAL A 296 12.56 -29.95 12.56
C VAL A 296 12.69 -30.21 11.06
N GLU A 297 12.90 -31.47 10.64
CA GLU A 297 13.01 -31.83 9.23
C GLU A 297 11.68 -31.62 8.50
N SER A 298 10.57 -31.87 9.19
CA SER A 298 9.22 -31.65 8.67
C SER A 298 8.94 -30.20 8.25
N MET A 299 9.65 -29.23 8.84
CA MET A 299 9.48 -27.79 8.55
C MET A 299 10.21 -27.32 7.30
N LYS A 300 11.12 -28.12 6.73
CA LYS A 300 11.94 -27.70 5.59
C LYS A 300 11.12 -27.32 4.36
N ALA A 301 10.02 -28.02 4.10
CA ALA A 301 9.15 -27.78 2.95
C ALA A 301 8.12 -26.65 3.17
N VAL A 302 7.90 -26.23 4.42
CA VAL A 302 6.87 -25.26 4.77
C VAL A 302 7.27 -23.86 4.28
N GLU A 303 6.40 -23.27 3.48
CA GLU A 303 6.58 -21.93 2.91
C GLU A 303 5.71 -20.86 3.58
N THR A 304 4.55 -21.25 4.12
CA THR A 304 3.56 -20.31 4.67
C THR A 304 2.89 -20.89 5.90
N ILE A 305 2.67 -20.06 6.90
CA ILE A 305 1.86 -20.38 8.09
C ILE A 305 0.72 -19.37 8.16
N PHE A 306 -0.52 -19.86 8.14
CA PHE A 306 -1.75 -19.11 8.37
C PHE A 306 -2.16 -19.27 9.84
N GLY A 307 -1.56 -18.45 10.69
CA GLY A 307 -1.56 -18.53 12.14
C GLY A 307 -0.24 -17.98 12.69
N ASN A 308 0.03 -18.22 13.97
CA ASN A 308 1.30 -17.86 14.57
C ASN A 308 2.33 -19.02 14.55
N LEU A 309 3.60 -18.65 14.68
CA LEU A 309 4.72 -19.57 14.90
C LEU A 309 5.32 -19.32 16.28
N VAL A 310 5.26 -20.33 17.16
CA VAL A 310 5.79 -20.31 18.51
C VAL A 310 6.96 -21.27 18.60
N ILE A 311 8.13 -20.79 19.00
CA ILE A 311 9.33 -21.59 19.25
C ILE A 311 9.66 -21.45 20.73
N ASN A 312 9.32 -22.47 21.52
CA ASN A 312 9.33 -22.37 22.97
C ASN A 312 10.16 -23.49 23.60
N GLY A 313 11.23 -23.12 24.32
CA GLY A 313 12.06 -24.10 25.05
C GLY A 313 12.70 -25.17 24.16
N SER A 314 12.89 -24.89 22.87
CA SER A 314 13.44 -25.85 21.91
C SER A 314 14.95 -26.01 22.05
N ASP A 315 15.47 -27.12 21.51
CA ASP A 315 16.91 -27.38 21.41
C ASP A 315 17.57 -26.76 20.17
N LEU A 316 16.86 -25.89 19.45
CA LEU A 316 17.36 -25.25 18.24
C LEU A 316 18.57 -24.37 18.56
N THR A 317 19.63 -24.54 17.77
CA THR A 317 20.79 -23.63 17.79
C THR A 317 20.65 -22.50 16.76
N SER A 318 19.82 -22.71 15.73
CA SER A 318 19.52 -21.74 14.68
C SER A 318 18.15 -21.96 14.06
N LEU A 319 17.60 -20.94 13.40
CA LEU A 319 16.34 -20.99 12.64
C LEU A 319 16.50 -21.51 11.19
N LYS A 320 17.60 -22.19 10.87
CA LYS A 320 17.88 -22.69 9.50
C LYS A 320 16.93 -23.79 9.03
N CYS A 321 16.25 -24.49 9.94
CA CYS A 321 15.25 -25.50 9.58
C CYS A 321 14.06 -24.92 8.81
N PHE A 322 13.76 -23.63 8.98
CA PHE A 322 12.74 -22.91 8.21
C PHE A 322 13.27 -22.45 6.85
N GLU A 323 13.88 -23.37 6.10
CA GLU A 323 14.62 -23.08 4.87
C GLU A 323 13.76 -22.38 3.81
N ASN A 324 12.48 -22.76 3.72
CA ASN A 324 11.57 -22.27 2.70
C ASN A 324 10.47 -21.36 3.24
N LEU A 325 10.42 -21.09 4.55
CA LEU A 325 9.39 -20.25 5.17
C LEU A 325 9.51 -18.80 4.66
N LYS A 326 8.50 -18.35 3.93
CA LYS A 326 8.41 -17.00 3.33
C LYS A 326 7.44 -16.10 4.08
N TYR A 327 6.35 -16.67 4.59
CA TYR A 327 5.21 -15.91 5.10
C TYR A 327 4.69 -16.51 6.41
N VAL A 328 4.42 -15.65 7.39
CA VAL A 328 3.65 -16.00 8.60
C VAL A 328 2.57 -14.94 8.78
N ALA A 329 1.32 -15.34 8.77
CA ALA A 329 0.18 -14.44 8.79
C ALA A 329 -0.80 -14.83 9.89
N GLU A 330 -0.74 -14.12 11.01
CA GLU A 330 -1.68 -14.23 12.11
C GLU A 330 -2.73 -13.12 11.97
N LEU A 331 -4.02 -13.46 11.87
CA LEU A 331 -5.08 -12.43 11.75
C LEU A 331 -5.63 -11.98 13.12
N GLY A 332 -5.25 -12.67 14.19
CA GLY A 332 -5.58 -12.30 15.56
C GLY A 332 -4.68 -11.22 16.14
N ASN A 333 -4.82 -11.01 17.45
CA ASN A 333 -4.07 -10.00 18.21
C ASN A 333 -2.79 -10.56 18.85
N ASN A 334 -2.30 -11.71 18.38
CA ASN A 334 -1.05 -12.31 18.85
C ASN A 334 0.11 -11.93 17.91
N PRO A 335 1.35 -11.82 18.42
CA PRO A 335 2.52 -11.72 17.54
C PRO A 335 2.53 -12.87 16.54
N ALA A 336 2.92 -12.58 15.30
CA ALA A 336 3.03 -13.58 14.23
C ALA A 336 4.09 -14.64 14.58
N ILE A 337 5.20 -14.21 15.18
CA ILE A 337 6.32 -15.07 15.57
C ILE A 337 6.70 -14.80 17.03
N ILE A 338 6.74 -15.87 17.83
CA ILE A 338 7.10 -15.84 19.25
C ILE A 338 8.25 -16.82 19.46
N ILE A 339 9.38 -16.33 19.99
CA ILE A 339 10.56 -17.13 20.27
C ILE A 339 10.91 -16.96 21.75
N GLU A 340 10.67 -18.00 22.55
CA GLU A 340 10.76 -17.91 24.00
C GLU A 340 11.57 -19.05 24.64
N GLY A 341 12.44 -18.72 25.59
CA GLY A 341 13.09 -19.72 26.44
C GLY A 341 14.07 -20.67 25.73
N ASN A 342 14.58 -20.32 24.55
CA ASN A 342 15.48 -21.18 23.78
C ASN A 342 16.94 -20.91 24.17
N GLU A 343 17.44 -21.63 25.17
CA GLU A 343 18.77 -21.38 25.75
C GLU A 343 19.93 -21.63 24.76
N LYS A 344 19.76 -22.59 23.84
CA LYS A 344 20.78 -22.98 22.85
C LYS A 344 20.74 -22.13 21.57
N LEU A 345 19.71 -21.30 21.39
CA LEU A 345 19.49 -20.55 20.16
C LEU A 345 20.44 -19.36 20.08
N THR A 346 21.35 -19.40 19.12
CA THR A 346 22.39 -18.37 18.91
C THR A 346 22.14 -17.55 17.65
N ASN A 347 21.45 -18.14 16.67
CA ASN A 347 21.18 -17.52 15.38
C ASN A 347 19.69 -17.45 15.11
N PHE A 348 19.16 -16.23 15.14
CA PHE A 348 17.75 -15.92 14.99
C PHE A 348 17.37 -15.53 13.55
N ASN A 349 18.24 -15.75 12.57
CA ASN A 349 17.98 -15.39 11.18
C ASN A 349 17.13 -16.46 10.46
N PHE A 350 15.98 -16.05 9.93
CA PHE A 350 15.20 -16.86 9.00
C PHE A 350 15.80 -16.78 7.58
N PRO A 351 16.06 -17.91 6.90
CA PRO A 351 16.71 -17.89 5.59
C PRO A 351 15.95 -17.15 4.47
N LYS A 352 14.62 -17.34 4.39
CA LYS A 352 13.80 -16.84 3.27
C LYS A 352 12.55 -16.08 3.71
N LEU A 353 12.43 -15.71 4.99
CA LEU A 353 11.27 -14.98 5.49
C LEU A 353 11.20 -13.61 4.82
N LYS A 354 10.09 -13.32 4.17
CA LYS A 354 9.88 -12.09 3.39
C LYS A 354 8.92 -11.13 4.06
N LYS A 355 7.82 -11.66 4.60
CA LYS A 355 6.72 -10.84 5.12
C LYS A 355 6.05 -11.56 6.28
N ILE A 356 5.68 -10.79 7.29
CA ILE A 356 4.86 -11.25 8.41
C ILE A 356 3.66 -10.33 8.57
N HIS A 357 2.55 -10.88 9.06
CA HIS A 357 1.33 -10.13 9.35
C HIS A 357 0.79 -10.52 10.72
N SER A 358 0.32 -9.52 11.47
CA SER A 358 -0.31 -9.65 12.79
C SER A 358 -1.13 -8.40 13.08
N GLY A 359 -2.28 -8.55 13.74
CA GLY A 359 -3.04 -7.44 14.32
C GLY A 359 -2.45 -6.92 15.65
N ALA A 360 -1.42 -7.57 16.19
CA ALA A 360 -0.76 -7.16 17.43
C ALA A 360 0.10 -5.91 17.23
N SER A 361 0.24 -5.10 18.29
CA SER A 361 1.17 -3.97 18.31
C SER A 361 2.64 -4.40 18.21
N ASN A 362 2.96 -5.58 18.73
CA ASN A 362 4.24 -6.25 18.59
C ASN A 362 4.13 -7.45 17.64
N ILE A 363 4.59 -7.29 16.41
CA ILE A 363 4.45 -8.34 15.38
C ILE A 363 5.36 -9.56 15.62
N MET A 364 6.45 -9.39 16.35
CA MET A 364 7.40 -10.44 16.70
C MET A 364 7.87 -10.26 18.14
N SER A 365 8.00 -11.35 18.89
CA SER A 365 8.41 -11.31 20.29
C SER A 365 9.52 -12.31 20.59
N PHE A 366 10.58 -11.83 21.22
CA PHE A 366 11.68 -12.62 21.73
C PHE A 366 11.72 -12.47 23.25
N LYS A 367 11.64 -13.57 24.00
CA LYS A 367 11.65 -13.52 25.47
C LYS A 367 12.55 -14.60 26.05
N ARG A 368 13.31 -14.26 27.09
CA ARG A 368 14.08 -15.24 27.89
C ARG A 368 15.00 -16.12 27.03
N ASN A 369 15.60 -15.57 25.97
CA ASN A 369 16.60 -16.26 25.16
C ASN A 369 18.00 -15.75 25.55
N THR A 370 18.85 -16.63 26.09
CA THR A 370 20.12 -16.27 26.74
C THR A 370 21.04 -15.42 25.85
N TYR A 371 21.06 -15.68 24.54
CA TYR A 371 21.89 -14.96 23.58
C TYR A 371 21.35 -13.59 23.13
N LEU A 372 20.06 -13.31 23.34
CA LEU A 372 19.44 -12.01 23.02
C LEU A 372 19.45 -11.03 24.19
N SER A 373 20.26 -11.28 25.22
CA SER A 373 20.37 -10.40 26.39
C SER A 373 20.55 -8.92 25.99
N TYR A 374 20.00 -8.03 26.84
CA TYR A 374 19.83 -6.55 26.84
C TYR A 374 20.62 -5.60 25.89
N PHE A 375 21.59 -6.05 25.11
CA PHE A 375 22.50 -5.22 24.31
C PHE A 375 22.36 -5.37 22.80
N ASN A 376 21.46 -6.23 22.30
CA ASN A 376 21.33 -6.46 20.86
C ASN A 376 20.23 -5.61 20.17
N PHE A 377 20.24 -4.30 20.42
CA PHE A 377 19.33 -3.37 19.74
C PHE A 377 19.57 -3.34 18.22
N THR A 378 20.81 -3.55 17.77
CA THR A 378 21.17 -3.66 16.35
C THR A 378 20.37 -4.75 15.66
N TYR A 379 20.32 -5.95 16.26
CA TYR A 379 19.54 -7.07 15.72
C TYR A 379 18.04 -6.76 15.62
N CYS A 380 17.48 -6.07 16.61
CA CYS A 380 16.09 -5.62 16.58
C CYS A 380 15.80 -4.73 15.36
N PHE A 381 16.69 -3.77 15.08
CA PHE A 381 16.58 -2.91 13.89
C PHE A 381 16.86 -3.66 12.57
N GLU A 382 17.74 -4.66 12.56
CA GLU A 382 17.99 -5.51 11.39
C GLU A 382 16.75 -6.32 11.00
N ILE A 383 16.03 -6.90 11.97
CA ILE A 383 14.74 -7.56 11.72
C ILE A 383 13.75 -6.56 11.11
N ARG A 384 13.62 -5.39 11.73
CA ARG A 384 12.68 -4.36 11.27
C ARG A 384 12.95 -3.95 9.82
N LYS A 385 14.22 -3.77 9.47
CA LYS A 385 14.66 -3.40 8.13
C LYS A 385 14.48 -4.54 7.12
N SER A 386 14.87 -5.76 7.48
CA SER A 386 14.81 -6.92 6.57
C SER A 386 13.39 -7.32 6.20
N LEU A 387 12.43 -7.10 7.11
CA LEU A 387 11.01 -7.41 6.91
C LEU A 387 10.16 -6.18 6.53
N ASP A 388 10.79 -5.01 6.30
CA ASP A 388 10.12 -3.73 5.99
C ASP A 388 8.95 -3.41 6.96
N LEU A 389 9.19 -3.59 8.26
CA LEU A 389 8.19 -3.39 9.32
C LEU A 389 8.02 -1.90 9.65
N ARG A 390 7.18 -1.23 8.88
CA ARG A 390 6.79 0.17 9.10
C ARG A 390 5.80 0.24 10.27
N GLY A 391 6.14 0.99 11.31
CA GLY A 391 5.29 1.16 12.50
C GLY A 391 5.22 -0.04 13.46
N LEU A 392 5.25 -1.29 12.96
CA LEU A 392 5.33 -2.49 13.81
C LEU A 392 6.74 -2.69 14.35
N VAL A 393 6.85 -3.06 15.62
CA VAL A 393 8.15 -3.17 16.28
C VAL A 393 8.31 -4.57 16.86
N PRO A 394 9.40 -5.29 16.51
CA PRO A 394 9.76 -6.49 17.24
C PRO A 394 10.10 -6.12 18.69
N THR A 395 9.84 -7.04 19.61
CA THR A 395 10.11 -6.84 21.03
C THR A 395 11.13 -7.85 21.52
N ILE A 396 12.11 -7.41 22.29
CA ILE A 396 13.07 -8.28 22.99
C ILE A 396 12.91 -8.04 24.48
N ASP A 397 12.51 -9.07 25.22
CA ASP A 397 12.20 -9.02 26.66
C ASP A 397 11.24 -7.87 27.02
N ASP A 398 10.19 -7.68 26.20
CA ASP A 398 9.17 -6.62 26.32
C ASP A 398 9.66 -5.18 26.03
N TYR A 399 10.90 -5.03 25.55
CA TYR A 399 11.42 -3.76 25.09
C TYR A 399 11.37 -3.64 23.57
N ILE A 400 10.90 -2.49 23.09
CA ILE A 400 11.03 -2.08 21.68
C ILE A 400 12.49 -1.70 21.36
N CYS A 401 12.84 -1.72 20.08
CA CYS A 401 14.21 -1.48 19.62
C CYS A 401 14.81 -0.15 20.14
N GLU A 402 14.03 0.93 20.12
CA GLU A 402 14.45 2.27 20.55
C GLU A 402 14.77 2.34 22.05
N ARG A 403 14.00 1.59 22.86
CA ARG A 403 14.21 1.53 24.32
C ARG A 403 15.45 0.73 24.67
N LEU A 404 15.72 -0.36 23.93
CA LEU A 404 16.96 -1.15 24.06
C LEU A 404 18.20 -0.31 23.72
N GLU A 405 18.15 0.45 22.63
CA GLU A 405 19.23 1.34 22.23
C GLU A 405 19.56 2.36 23.34
N THR A 406 18.55 3.03 23.87
CA THR A 406 18.71 4.03 24.94
C THR A 406 19.33 3.42 26.20
N GLN A 407 18.87 2.23 26.61
CA GLN A 407 19.41 1.53 27.78
C GLN A 407 20.87 1.13 27.57
N SER A 408 21.20 0.57 26.40
CA SER A 408 22.56 0.18 26.03
C SER A 408 23.51 1.39 26.06
N GLN A 409 23.13 2.51 25.43
CA GLN A 409 23.92 3.74 25.42
C GLN A 409 24.15 4.28 26.85
N SER A 410 23.11 4.28 27.70
CA SER A 410 23.23 4.76 29.08
C SER A 410 24.21 3.94 29.93
N LEU A 411 24.30 2.63 29.69
CA LEU A 411 25.23 1.74 30.39
C LEU A 411 26.67 1.93 29.90
N ILE A 412 26.87 2.13 28.59
CA ILE A 412 28.17 2.46 28.01
C ILE A 412 28.69 3.76 28.63
N SER A 413 27.86 4.81 28.68
CA SER A 413 28.26 6.08 29.31
C SER A 413 28.59 5.95 30.79
N LYS A 414 27.83 5.15 31.56
CA LYS A 414 28.14 4.88 32.97
C LYS A 414 29.45 4.12 33.17
N ASN A 415 29.77 3.19 32.28
CA ASN A 415 31.03 2.45 32.34
C ASN A 415 32.22 3.33 31.95
N GLN A 416 32.08 4.21 30.96
CA GLN A 416 33.10 5.21 30.60
C GLN A 416 33.38 6.18 31.75
N LEU A 417 32.35 6.70 32.42
CA LEU A 417 32.52 7.55 33.59
C LEU A 417 33.25 6.83 34.75
N LYS A 418 32.97 5.54 34.96
CA LYS A 418 33.69 4.72 35.95
C LYS A 418 35.16 4.48 35.56
N GLU A 419 35.46 4.32 34.29
CA GLU A 419 36.85 4.18 33.80
C GLU A 419 37.64 5.49 33.94
N GLU A 420 37.01 6.64 33.69
CA GLU A 420 37.61 7.95 33.90
C GLU A 420 37.87 8.24 35.40
N ASP A 421 36.93 7.90 36.29
CA ASP A 421 37.11 8.03 37.74
C ASP A 421 38.22 7.10 38.27
N ASN A 422 38.29 5.86 37.78
CA ASN A 422 39.35 4.92 38.16
C ASN A 422 40.72 5.34 37.63
N SER A 423 40.79 5.88 36.41
CA SER A 423 41.99 6.50 35.85
C SER A 423 42.47 7.65 36.74
N ALA A 424 41.60 8.60 37.09
CA ALA A 424 41.95 9.72 37.96
C ALA A 424 42.46 9.28 39.35
N SER A 425 41.88 8.21 39.92
CA SER A 425 42.36 7.64 41.19
C SER A 425 43.73 6.93 41.08
N GLY A 426 44.04 6.32 39.94
CA GLY A 426 45.33 5.67 39.68
C GLY A 426 46.49 6.66 39.56
N TRP A 427 46.25 7.82 38.95
CA TRP A 427 47.24 8.93 38.90
C TRP A 427 47.45 9.57 40.27
N SER A 428 46.41 9.63 41.12
CA SER A 428 46.54 10.09 42.51
C SER A 428 47.42 9.16 43.36
N LEU A 429 47.27 7.84 43.22
CA LEU A 429 48.13 6.86 43.90
C LEU A 429 49.58 6.90 43.39
N LEU A 430 49.79 7.03 42.07
CA LEU A 430 51.13 7.13 41.49
C LEU A 430 51.87 8.41 41.94
N MET A 431 51.16 9.54 42.06
CA MET A 431 51.71 10.79 42.58
C MET A 431 52.05 10.72 44.09
N MET A 432 51.28 9.98 44.89
CA MET A 432 51.62 9.72 46.30
C MET A 432 52.84 8.81 46.45
N VAL A 433 53.02 7.80 45.60
CA VAL A 433 54.21 6.93 45.63
C VAL A 433 55.48 7.69 45.19
N PHE A 434 55.39 8.57 44.18
CA PHE A 434 56.52 9.40 43.76
C PHE A 434 56.91 10.46 44.82
N SER A 435 55.96 10.97 45.59
CA SER A 435 56.25 11.94 46.67
C SER A 435 56.92 11.30 47.90
N ALA A 436 56.66 10.01 48.15
CA ALA A 436 57.27 9.28 49.27
C ALA A 436 58.70 8.77 48.97
N MET A 437 59.08 8.61 47.69
CA MET A 437 60.43 8.18 47.29
C MET A 437 61.48 9.30 47.27
N PHE A 438 61.08 10.57 47.45
CA PHE A 438 61.99 11.73 47.51
C PHE A 438 62.25 12.26 48.93
N LEU A 439 61.92 11.48 49.97
CA LEU A 439 62.05 11.87 51.38
C LEU A 439 62.98 10.96 52.22
N VAL A 440 63.93 10.26 51.59
CA VAL A 440 65.02 9.54 52.30
C VAL A 440 66.38 10.04 51.85
#